data_AF-A0A7W0LW60-F1
#
_entry.id   AF-A0A7W0LW60-F1
#
_cell.length_a   1.000
_cell.length_b   1.000
_cell.length_c   1.000
_cell.angle_alpha   90.00
_cell.angle_beta   90.00
_cell.angle_gamma   90.00
#
_symmetry.space_group_name_H-M   'P 1'
#
loop_
_entity.id
_entity.type
_entity.pdbx_description
1 polymer ?
#
loop_
_entity_poly.entity_id
_entity_poly.type
_entity_poly.pdbx_seq_one_letter_code
_entity_poly.pdbx_strand_id
1 'polypeptide(L)'
;EWERHDLALSFPSGTFDLVCACYLHSPVRMPRERVLRSAAGAVAPGGALVVVGHAGSPSWSEPHPEIHFPTPQEVLDDLALPAGQWEVKRSDLVTQPLQGPDGEPATRPGNVLRVGRRGG
;
A
#
# COMPACT_ATOMS: atom_id res chain seq x y z
N GLU A 1 -1.67 -22.03 5.10
CA GLU A 1 -3.06 -22.01 5.61
C GLU A 1 -3.55 -20.57 5.62
N TRP A 2 -4.83 -20.31 5.89
CA TRP A 2 -5.33 -18.94 6.03
C TRP A 2 -5.31 -18.50 7.49
N GLU A 3 -4.77 -17.31 7.74
CA GLU A 3 -4.65 -16.72 9.08
C GLU A 3 -5.34 -15.36 9.12
N ARG A 4 -5.82 -14.96 10.31
CA ARG A 4 -6.43 -13.65 10.54
C ARG A 4 -5.70 -12.95 11.67
N HIS A 5 -5.21 -11.74 11.39
CA HIS A 5 -4.50 -10.91 12.35
C HIS A 5 -5.11 -9.53 12.47
N ASP A 6 -5.09 -8.99 13.69
CA ASP A 6 -5.04 -7.55 13.87
C ASP A 6 -3.58 -7.11 13.67
N LEU A 7 -3.31 -6.39 12.58
CA LEU A 7 -1.96 -5.96 12.20
C LEU A 7 -1.37 -4.89 13.15
N ALA A 8 -2.18 -4.29 14.03
CA ALA A 8 -1.66 -3.45 15.10
C ALA A 8 -1.03 -4.28 16.25
N LEU A 9 -1.42 -5.55 16.38
CA LEU A 9 -1.06 -6.43 17.49
C LEU A 9 -0.17 -7.60 17.08
N SER A 10 -0.38 -8.17 15.89
CA SER A 10 0.29 -9.39 15.43
C SER A 10 0.49 -9.39 13.92
N PHE A 11 1.43 -10.20 13.44
CA PHE A 11 1.74 -10.35 12.01
C PHE A 11 2.05 -11.82 11.73
N PRO A 12 1.78 -12.34 10.52
CA PRO A 12 2.17 -13.68 10.13
C PRO A 12 3.69 -13.90 10.32
N SER A 13 4.08 -15.06 10.84
CA SER A 13 5.49 -15.41 11.00
C SER A 13 6.13 -15.85 9.68
N GLY A 14 7.44 -15.62 9.55
CA GLY A 14 8.23 -16.07 8.39
C GLY A 14 8.46 -14.99 7.35
N THR A 15 8.95 -15.42 6.18
CA THR A 15 9.20 -14.54 5.03
C THR A 15 8.55 -15.10 3.78
N PHE A 16 8.15 -14.21 2.89
CA PHE A 16 7.38 -14.53 1.68
C PHE A 16 8.05 -13.94 0.44
N ASP A 17 7.93 -14.63 -0.69
CA ASP A 17 8.43 -14.14 -1.98
C ASP A 17 7.63 -12.92 -2.49
N LEU A 18 6.37 -12.81 -2.05
CA LEU A 18 5.49 -11.68 -2.36
C LEU A 18 4.65 -11.31 -1.14
N VAL A 19 4.66 -10.03 -0.80
CA VAL A 19 3.75 -9.42 0.19
C VAL A 19 2.95 -8.33 -0.50
N CYS A 20 1.63 -8.33 -0.33
CA CYS A 20 0.72 -7.33 -0.89
C CYS A 20 -0.05 -6.63 0.23
N ALA A 21 -0.04 -5.30 0.23
CA ALA A 21 -0.87 -4.47 1.09
C ALA A 21 -1.81 -3.62 0.22
N CYS A 22 -3.09 -3.94 0.22
CA CYS A 22 -4.09 -3.32 -0.66
C CYS A 22 -5.12 -2.54 0.15
N TYR A 23 -5.30 -1.26 -0.17
CA TYR A 23 -6.32 -0.37 0.39
C TYR A 23 -6.33 -0.32 1.93
N LEU A 24 -5.15 -0.33 2.53
CA LEU A 24 -4.95 -0.31 3.99
C LEU A 24 -5.20 1.08 4.62
N HIS A 25 -6.12 1.86 4.07
CA HIS A 25 -6.60 3.10 4.66
C HIS A 25 -7.75 2.77 5.62
N SER A 26 -7.62 3.16 6.89
CA SER A 26 -8.63 2.90 7.91
C SER A 26 -9.24 4.20 8.41
N PRO A 27 -10.58 4.30 8.57
CA PRO A 27 -11.22 5.41 9.26
C PRO A 27 -10.95 5.38 10.77
N VAL A 28 -10.52 4.24 11.31
CA VAL A 28 -10.08 4.07 12.70
C VAL A 28 -8.57 4.20 12.77
N ARG A 29 -8.05 4.82 13.84
CA ARG A 29 -6.61 4.99 14.07
C ARG A 29 -5.89 3.64 13.98
N MET A 30 -5.14 3.44 12.89
CA MET A 30 -4.35 2.25 12.63
C MET A 30 -2.90 2.69 12.38
N PRO A 31 -1.88 2.00 12.94
CA PRO A 31 -0.47 2.37 12.75
C PRO A 31 0.05 1.95 11.37
N ARG A 32 -0.53 2.53 10.30
CA ARG A 32 -0.31 2.14 8.88
C ARG A 32 1.17 2.00 8.53
N GLU A 33 1.97 3.01 8.84
CA GLU A 33 3.40 3.00 8.56
C GLU A 33 4.13 1.83 9.22
N ARG A 34 3.82 1.56 10.51
CA ARG A 34 4.40 0.41 11.22
C ARG A 34 4.01 -0.90 10.56
N VAL A 35 2.74 -1.03 10.15
CA VAL A 35 2.25 -2.23 9.44
C VAL A 35 2.98 -2.41 8.11
N LEU A 36 3.18 -1.35 7.34
CA LEU A 36 3.91 -1.41 6.08
C LEU A 36 5.39 -1.75 6.27
N ARG A 37 6.03 -1.23 7.33
CA ARG A 37 7.40 -1.63 7.70
C ARG A 37 7.48 -3.11 8.09
N SER A 38 6.52 -3.62 8.85
CA SER A 38 6.42 -5.06 9.15
C SER A 38 6.22 -5.89 7.87
N ALA A 39 5.39 -5.42 6.94
CA ALA A 39 5.18 -6.07 5.65
C ALA A 39 6.47 -6.13 4.82
N ALA A 40 7.26 -5.04 4.77
CA ALA A 40 8.57 -5.05 4.11
C ALA A 40 9.56 -6.03 4.77
N GLY A 41 9.56 -6.11 6.10
CA GLY A 41 10.39 -7.05 6.86
C GLY A 41 10.05 -8.53 6.59
N ALA A 42 8.79 -8.81 6.25
CA ALA A 42 8.31 -10.15 5.90
C ALA A 42 8.64 -10.56 4.44
N VAL A 43 9.28 -9.71 3.64
CA VAL A 43 9.68 -10.07 2.27
C VAL A 43 11.01 -10.80 2.28
N ALA A 44 11.07 -12.00 1.70
CA ALA A 44 12.31 -12.76 1.56
C ALA A 44 13.33 -12.02 0.66
N PRO A 45 14.65 -12.21 0.83
CA PRO A 45 15.63 -11.75 -0.15
C PRO A 45 15.28 -12.24 -1.57
N GLY A 46 15.30 -11.34 -2.56
CA GLY A 46 14.82 -11.63 -3.92
C GLY A 46 13.31 -11.47 -4.14
N GLY A 47 12.53 -11.31 -3.06
CA GLY A 47 11.08 -11.11 -3.12
C GLY A 47 10.64 -9.67 -3.39
N ALA A 48 9.32 -9.42 -3.32
CA ALA A 48 8.73 -8.11 -3.56
C ALA A 48 7.64 -7.72 -2.56
N LEU A 49 7.54 -6.41 -2.31
CA LEU A 49 6.39 -5.77 -1.67
C LEU A 49 5.61 -4.97 -2.71
N VAL A 50 4.29 -5.14 -2.72
CA VAL A 50 3.35 -4.33 -3.51
C VAL A 50 2.41 -3.60 -2.54
N VAL A 51 2.36 -2.28 -2.64
CA VAL A 51 1.40 -1.44 -1.91
C VAL A 51 0.46 -0.78 -2.91
N VAL A 52 -0.84 -0.96 -2.69
CA VAL A 52 -1.91 -0.32 -3.47
C VAL A 52 -2.75 0.51 -2.53
N GLY A 53 -2.96 1.78 -2.86
CA GLY A 53 -3.72 2.71 -2.03
C GLY A 53 -4.58 3.65 -2.85
N HIS A 54 -5.38 4.45 -2.14
CA HIS A 54 -6.09 5.57 -2.74
C HIS A 54 -5.16 6.79 -2.79
N ALA A 55 -5.19 7.51 -3.91
CA ALA A 55 -4.50 8.78 -4.08
C ALA A 55 -5.48 9.97 -4.18
N GLY A 56 -6.77 9.72 -3.96
CA GLY A 56 -7.81 10.73 -4.00
C GLY A 56 -9.22 10.17 -3.79
N SER A 57 -10.18 11.09 -3.70
CA SER A 57 -11.61 10.80 -3.70
C SER A 57 -12.08 10.28 -5.07
N PRO A 58 -13.15 9.48 -5.12
CA PRO A 58 -13.81 9.13 -6.38
C PRO A 58 -14.41 10.38 -7.07
N SER A 59 -14.54 10.35 -8.40
CA SER A 59 -14.89 11.51 -9.22
C SER A 59 -16.30 12.08 -9.00
N TRP A 60 -17.20 11.35 -8.34
CA TRP A 60 -18.55 11.83 -7.97
C TRP A 60 -18.61 12.42 -6.56
N SER A 61 -17.53 12.35 -5.80
CA SER A 61 -17.46 12.84 -4.42
C SER A 61 -16.63 14.12 -4.39
N GLU A 62 -17.09 15.08 -3.59
CA GLU A 62 -16.24 16.20 -3.23
C GLU A 62 -14.98 15.70 -2.50
N PRO A 63 -13.82 16.36 -2.71
CA PRO A 63 -12.63 16.11 -1.91
C PRO A 63 -12.90 16.35 -0.43
N HIS A 64 -12.43 15.44 0.41
CA HIS A 64 -12.48 15.56 1.86
C HIS A 64 -11.11 16.06 2.35
N PRO A 65 -10.94 17.36 2.66
CA PRO A 65 -9.64 17.93 3.02
C PRO A 65 -9.03 17.33 4.30
N GLU A 66 -9.86 16.73 5.15
CA GLU A 66 -9.44 16.00 6.36
C GLU A 66 -8.79 14.64 6.06
N ILE A 67 -8.93 14.12 4.83
CA ILE A 67 -8.36 12.83 4.43
C ILE A 67 -7.05 13.06 3.69
N HIS A 68 -5.94 12.64 4.30
CA HIS A 68 -4.67 12.56 3.62
C HIS A 68 -4.58 11.26 2.80
N PHE A 69 -4.41 11.41 1.49
CA PHE A 69 -4.11 10.32 0.57
C PHE A 69 -2.62 10.36 0.21
N PRO A 70 -1.81 9.37 0.65
CA PRO A 70 -0.39 9.36 0.39
C PRO A 70 -0.10 9.09 -1.08
N THR A 71 0.87 9.82 -1.60
CA THR A 71 1.52 9.57 -2.88
C THR A 71 2.37 8.30 -2.82
N PRO A 72 2.70 7.67 -3.97
CA PRO A 72 3.65 6.57 -4.01
C PRO A 72 4.99 6.88 -3.32
N GLN A 73 5.46 8.13 -3.42
CA GLN A 73 6.71 8.58 -2.80
C GLN A 73 6.60 8.66 -1.28
N GLU A 74 5.53 9.23 -0.73
CA GLU A 74 5.31 9.26 0.72
C GLU A 74 5.22 7.83 1.29
N VAL A 75 4.55 6.91 0.57
CA VAL A 75 4.53 5.50 0.96
C VAL A 75 5.94 4.89 0.95
N LEU A 76 6.76 5.20 -0.06
CA LEU A 76 8.13 4.72 -0.15
C LEU A 76 8.99 5.24 1.01
N ASP A 77 8.83 6.51 1.37
CA ASP A 77 9.56 7.15 2.47
C ASP A 77 9.15 6.55 3.83
N ASP A 78 7.85 6.32 4.05
CA ASP A 78 7.30 5.69 5.26
C ASP A 78 7.83 4.28 5.52
N LEU A 79 8.16 3.54 4.44
CA LEU A 79 8.74 2.19 4.55
C LEU A 79 10.12 2.20 5.19
N ALA A 80 10.83 3.33 5.20
CA ALA A 80 12.17 3.49 5.80
C ALA A 80 13.13 2.35 5.40
N LEU A 81 13.13 2.01 4.10
CA LEU A 81 13.88 0.86 3.59
C LEU A 81 15.40 1.09 3.71
N PRO A 82 16.18 0.10 4.17
CA PRO A 82 17.62 0.24 4.25
C PRO A 82 18.27 0.54 2.89
N ALA A 83 19.16 1.53 2.87
CA ALA A 83 19.87 1.94 1.68
C ALA A 83 20.60 0.76 1.02
N GLY A 84 20.50 0.65 -0.30
CA GLY A 84 21.16 -0.42 -1.07
C GLY A 84 20.52 -1.81 -0.97
N GLN A 85 19.49 -2.04 -0.13
CA GLN A 85 18.84 -3.36 -0.03
C GLN A 85 17.60 -3.52 -0.91
N TRP A 86 17.03 -2.42 -1.37
CA TRP A 86 15.77 -2.41 -2.13
C TRP A 86 15.89 -1.64 -3.44
N GLU A 87 15.08 -2.03 -4.41
CA GLU A 87 14.95 -1.38 -5.70
C GLU A 87 13.48 -1.02 -5.95
N VAL A 88 13.22 0.23 -6.31
CA VAL A 88 11.90 0.66 -6.74
C VAL A 88 11.66 0.14 -8.15
N LYS A 89 10.69 -0.76 -8.29
CA LYS A 89 10.28 -1.34 -9.58
C LYS A 89 9.12 -0.56 -10.21
N ARG A 90 8.30 0.08 -9.39
CA ARG A 90 7.15 0.91 -9.82
C ARG A 90 6.80 1.91 -8.73
N SER A 91 6.46 3.14 -9.11
CA SER A 91 6.03 4.19 -8.18
C SER A 91 5.11 5.16 -8.92
N ASP A 92 3.84 4.77 -9.08
CA ASP A 92 2.92 5.42 -10.01
C ASP A 92 1.63 5.88 -9.32
N LEU A 93 1.15 7.05 -9.76
CA LEU A 93 -0.25 7.41 -9.64
C LEU A 93 -1.04 6.81 -10.80
N VAL A 94 -2.19 6.21 -10.51
CA VAL A 94 -3.04 5.54 -11.49
C VAL A 94 -4.47 6.06 -11.38
N THR A 95 -5.17 6.19 -12.50
CA THR A 95 -6.62 6.49 -12.50
C THR A 95 -7.37 5.19 -12.69
N GLN A 96 -8.13 4.77 -11.69
CA GLN A 96 -8.88 3.52 -11.71
C GLN A 96 -10.32 3.78 -12.21
N PRO A 97 -10.80 3.05 -13.22
CA PRO A 97 -12.22 3.10 -13.58
C PRO A 97 -13.05 2.37 -12.54
N LEU A 98 -14.24 2.89 -12.25
CA LEU A 98 -15.23 2.25 -11.38
C LEU A 98 -16.65 2.71 -11.75
N GLN A 99 -17.66 2.14 -11.10
CA GLN A 99 -19.05 2.59 -11.24
C GLN A 99 -19.40 3.56 -10.10
N GLY A 100 -20.05 4.66 -10.45
CA GLY A 100 -20.61 5.59 -9.50
C GLY A 100 -21.88 5.04 -8.82
N PRO A 101 -22.43 5.77 -7.84
CA PRO A 101 -23.63 5.35 -7.09
C PRO A 101 -24.83 5.05 -7.99
N ASP A 102 -24.96 5.78 -9.11
CA ASP A 102 -26.06 5.63 -10.08
C ASP A 102 -25.73 4.64 -11.21
N GLY A 103 -24.61 3.91 -11.11
CA GLY A 103 -24.15 2.98 -12.15
C GLY A 103 -23.38 3.61 -13.31
N GLU A 104 -23.28 4.94 -13.33
CA GLU A 104 -22.55 5.68 -14.37
C GLU A 104 -21.02 5.47 -14.29
N PRO A 105 -20.30 5.54 -15.43
CA PRO A 105 -18.85 5.49 -15.44
C PRO A 105 -18.21 6.57 -14.56
N ALA A 106 -17.28 6.16 -13.72
CA ALA A 106 -16.55 7.04 -12.81
C ALA A 106 -15.07 6.66 -12.73
N THR A 107 -14.28 7.52 -12.07
CA THR A 107 -12.85 7.30 -11.87
C THR A 107 -12.43 7.60 -10.44
N ARG A 108 -11.33 6.98 -9.99
CA ARG A 108 -10.71 7.29 -8.71
C ARG A 108 -9.19 7.26 -8.82
N PRO A 109 -8.48 8.29 -8.37
CA PRO A 109 -7.04 8.25 -8.24
C PRO A 109 -6.60 7.18 -7.23
N GLY A 110 -5.65 6.35 -7.63
CA GLY A 110 -4.96 5.36 -6.81
C GLY A 110 -3.45 5.55 -6.87
N ASN A 111 -2.75 4.88 -5.98
CA ASN A 111 -1.30 4.75 -6.02
C ASN A 111 -0.90 3.27 -6.08
N VAL A 112 0.21 3.00 -6.76
CA VAL A 112 0.85 1.69 -6.79
C VAL A 112 2.34 1.87 -6.58
N LEU A 113 2.85 1.30 -5.50
CA LEU A 113 4.28 1.16 -5.22
C LEU A 113 4.65 -0.32 -5.29
N ARG A 114 5.70 -0.64 -6.05
CA ARG A 114 6.34 -1.97 -6.02
C ARG A 114 7.82 -1.80 -5.76
N VAL A 115 8.30 -2.44 -4.71
CA VAL A 115 9.73 -2.52 -4.39
C VAL A 115 10.17 -3.97 -4.35
N GLY A 116 11.36 -4.24 -4.89
CA GLY A 116 12.01 -5.55 -4.84
C GLY A 116 13.12 -5.55 -3.81
N ARG A 117 13.18 -6.59 -2.97
CA ARG A 117 14.29 -6.81 -2.05
C ARG A 117 15.41 -7.50 -2.83
N ARG A 118 16.64 -6.97 -2.79
CA ARG A 118 17.77 -7.59 -3.47
C ARG A 118 18.05 -8.98 -2.89
N GLY A 119 18.31 -9.96 -3.76
CA GLY A 119 18.93 -11.23 -3.37
C GLY A 119 20.40 -10.98 -3.05
N GLY A 120 20.90 -11.65 -2.01
CA GLY A 120 22.34 -11.65 -1.71
C GLY A 120 23.16 -12.39 -2.75
#